data_AF-A0A3M1JFU8-F1
#
_entry.id   AF-A0A3M1JFU8-F1
#
_cell.length_a   1.000
_cell.length_b   1.000
_cell.length_c   1.000
_cell.angle_alpha   90.00
_cell.angle_beta   90.00
_cell.angle_gamma   90.00
#
_symmetry.space_group_name_H-M   'P 1'
#
loop_
_entity.id
_entity.type
_entity.pdbx_description
1 polymer ?
#
loop_
_entity_poly.entity_id
_entity_poly.type
_entity_poly.pdbx_seq_one_letter_code
_entity_poly.pdbx_strand_id
1 'polypeptide(L)'
;MSKSELIGGPSGPKGGMERKFGIGMVGKMAAKNLAGRAAGAVGSTLGQIGLNALAKQMGVRYDPAPAYLFIVEMGGLPVGEFTECSGFELSREVIEHREGGRNNYVHKLPGPVTHSNLILARGVTVSSVLYDWFKAGIYTNYVRKLNISVTLGAPMQGLYTDGLVKVRHWNVEDAFPVRWKGPEMSTSSTETAIEEIELAYQTVTESYIEKSSPFNPFAMLVAGDL
;
A
#
# COMPACT_ATOMS: atom_id res chain seq x y z
N MET A 1 -68.21 -25.38 24.34
CA MET A 1 -69.13 -25.54 25.49
C MET A 1 -68.26 -25.44 26.74
N SER A 2 -68.35 -24.52 27.70
CA SER A 2 -69.35 -23.53 28.19
C SER A 2 -68.55 -22.54 29.08
N LYS A 3 -68.52 -21.23 28.77
CA LYS A 3 -69.12 -20.09 29.51
C LYS A 3 -68.56 -19.75 30.91
N SER A 4 -68.09 -18.50 31.08
CA SER A 4 -68.65 -17.54 32.06
C SER A 4 -68.08 -16.12 31.88
N GLU A 5 -68.95 -15.19 31.51
CA GLU A 5 -68.78 -13.73 31.42
C GLU A 5 -68.94 -13.02 32.78
N LEU A 6 -68.33 -11.84 32.93
CA LEU A 6 -68.77 -10.70 33.75
C LEU A 6 -68.41 -9.43 32.93
N ILE A 7 -69.30 -8.81 32.14
CA ILE A 7 -70.43 -7.89 32.44
C ILE A 7 -69.99 -6.54 33.07
N GLY A 8 -70.20 -5.44 32.32
CA GLY A 8 -70.54 -4.11 32.87
C GLY A 8 -69.85 -2.87 32.28
N GLY A 9 -70.45 -2.21 31.26
CA GLY A 9 -70.15 -0.82 30.81
C GLY A 9 -70.82 0.26 31.69
N PRO A 10 -71.17 1.50 31.22
CA PRO A 10 -71.06 2.10 29.88
C PRO A 10 -70.72 3.64 29.80
N SER A 11 -70.64 4.15 28.56
CA SER A 11 -71.07 5.48 28.04
C SER A 11 -70.54 6.83 28.61
N GLY A 12 -69.90 7.65 27.76
CA GLY A 12 -69.47 9.04 28.07
C GLY A 12 -70.49 10.15 27.73
N PRO A 13 -70.06 11.43 27.67
CA PRO A 13 -70.79 12.46 26.92
C PRO A 13 -69.93 13.20 25.88
N LYS A 14 -70.65 13.83 24.95
CA LYS A 14 -70.22 14.55 23.75
C LYS A 14 -69.83 16.02 24.03
N GLY A 15 -68.86 16.54 23.27
CA GLY A 15 -68.86 17.88 22.67
C GLY A 15 -68.47 19.11 23.52
N GLY A 16 -67.63 19.99 22.96
CA GLY A 16 -67.63 21.43 23.29
C GLY A 16 -66.28 22.13 23.47
N MET A 17 -65.85 22.83 22.39
CA MET A 17 -65.17 24.14 22.36
C MET A 17 -63.83 24.39 23.11
N GLU A 18 -62.80 24.59 22.27
CA GLU A 18 -61.62 25.49 22.38
C GLU A 18 -61.04 25.89 23.76
N ARG A 19 -59.76 25.51 23.97
CA ARG A 19 -58.74 26.45 24.46
C ARG A 19 -57.44 26.28 23.66
N LYS A 20 -57.12 27.30 22.85
CA LYS A 20 -55.88 27.43 22.08
C LYS A 20 -54.68 27.52 23.02
N PHE A 21 -53.73 26.59 22.92
CA PHE A 21 -52.33 26.80 23.24
C PHE A 21 -51.49 26.13 22.16
N GLY A 22 -50.72 26.94 21.43
CA GLY A 22 -49.95 26.51 20.28
C GLY A 22 -48.71 25.71 20.65
N ILE A 23 -48.53 24.58 19.98
CA ILE A 23 -47.22 23.95 19.78
C ILE A 23 -47.16 23.59 18.30
N GLY A 24 -46.78 24.58 17.49
CA GLY A 24 -46.45 24.38 16.09
C GLY A 24 -45.00 23.90 15.96
N MET A 25 -44.81 22.87 15.14
CA MET A 25 -43.68 22.78 14.21
C MET A 25 -42.28 22.51 14.82
N VAL A 26 -42.10 21.43 15.57
CA VAL A 26 -40.78 20.80 15.75
C VAL A 26 -40.61 19.72 14.68
N GLY A 27 -40.34 20.16 13.46
CA GLY A 27 -40.21 19.27 12.30
C GLY A 27 -39.87 20.04 11.03
N LYS A 28 -38.90 20.97 11.11
CA LYS A 28 -38.28 21.67 9.97
C LYS A 28 -37.10 22.58 10.36
N MET A 29 -36.24 22.16 11.30
CA MET A 29 -34.98 22.86 11.62
C MET A 29 -33.79 21.90 11.61
N ALA A 30 -33.38 21.48 10.42
CA ALA A 30 -32.05 20.88 10.18
C ALA A 30 -31.62 20.98 8.69
N ALA A 31 -32.07 22.02 7.96
CA ALA A 31 -31.78 22.17 6.53
C ALA A 31 -31.60 23.62 6.04
N LYS A 32 -31.23 24.55 6.93
CA LYS A 32 -30.93 25.93 6.55
C LYS A 32 -29.80 26.49 7.42
N ASN A 33 -28.57 26.08 7.13
CA ASN A 33 -27.33 26.82 7.43
C ASN A 33 -26.09 26.13 6.83
N LEU A 34 -26.17 25.69 5.57
CA LEU A 34 -25.00 25.22 4.80
C LEU A 34 -24.79 25.98 3.48
N ALA A 35 -25.46 27.12 3.30
CA ALA A 35 -25.37 27.94 2.08
C ALA A 35 -24.70 29.32 2.32
N GLY A 36 -24.19 29.59 3.54
CA GLY A 36 -23.71 30.92 3.94
C GLY A 36 -22.22 31.08 4.18
N ARG A 37 -21.38 30.06 3.94
CA ARG A 37 -19.91 30.13 4.20
C ARG A 37 -19.04 29.73 3.00
N ALA A 38 -19.52 29.96 1.77
CA ALA A 38 -18.81 29.63 0.53
C ALA A 38 -18.60 30.84 -0.40
N ALA A 39 -18.51 32.06 0.15
CA ALA A 39 -18.35 33.30 -0.65
C ALA A 39 -17.05 34.07 -0.34
N GLY A 40 -16.00 33.40 0.14
CA GLY A 40 -14.75 34.05 0.53
C GLY A 40 -13.54 33.12 0.47
N ALA A 41 -13.35 32.41 -0.64
CA ALA A 41 -12.09 31.72 -0.98
C ALA A 41 -12.09 31.41 -2.48
N VAL A 42 -12.17 32.44 -3.32
CA VAL A 42 -11.90 32.30 -4.77
C VAL A 42 -10.41 32.54 -4.97
N GLY A 43 -9.67 31.43 -5.08
CA GLY A 43 -8.24 31.42 -5.38
C GLY A 43 -7.55 30.23 -4.73
N SER A 44 -7.29 29.17 -5.51
CA SER A 44 -6.39 28.02 -5.24
C SER A 44 -6.92 26.69 -4.63
N THR A 45 -8.20 26.50 -4.31
CA THR A 45 -8.65 25.29 -3.56
C THR A 45 -9.60 24.33 -4.29
N LEU A 46 -9.68 24.34 -5.62
CA LEU A 46 -10.46 23.34 -6.38
C LEU A 46 -9.66 22.12 -6.88
N GLY A 47 -8.33 22.16 -6.82
CA GLY A 47 -7.48 21.00 -7.21
C GLY A 47 -7.26 20.00 -6.07
N GLN A 48 -6.97 20.48 -4.86
CA GLN A 48 -6.48 19.64 -3.77
C GLN A 48 -7.60 18.98 -2.94
N ILE A 49 -8.71 19.68 -2.72
CA ILE A 49 -9.80 19.21 -1.83
C ILE A 49 -10.65 18.13 -2.52
N GLY A 50 -10.84 18.22 -3.84
CA GLY A 50 -11.54 17.21 -4.63
C GLY A 50 -10.73 15.91 -4.80
N LEU A 51 -9.42 16.03 -4.95
CA LEU A 51 -8.53 14.87 -5.15
C LEU A 51 -8.45 13.99 -3.89
N ASN A 52 -8.31 14.59 -2.71
CA ASN A 52 -8.24 13.85 -1.45
C ASN A 52 -9.56 13.16 -1.08
N ALA A 53 -10.70 13.76 -1.46
CA ALA A 53 -12.02 13.15 -1.27
C ALA A 53 -12.27 11.98 -2.22
N LEU A 54 -11.85 12.09 -3.50
CA LEU A 54 -11.92 11.00 -4.48
C LEU A 54 -10.93 9.87 -4.17
N ALA A 55 -9.71 10.19 -3.72
CA ALA A 55 -8.70 9.25 -3.24
C ALA A 55 -9.22 8.39 -2.07
N LYS A 56 -9.93 9.03 -1.12
CA LYS A 56 -10.55 8.35 0.02
C LYS A 56 -11.71 7.42 -0.38
N GLN A 57 -12.43 7.71 -1.45
CA GLN A 57 -13.57 6.92 -1.93
C GLN A 57 -13.17 5.79 -2.89
N MET A 58 -12.05 5.95 -3.61
CA MET A 58 -11.49 4.95 -4.53
C MET A 58 -10.45 4.01 -3.88
N GLY A 59 -10.08 4.24 -2.61
CA GLY A 59 -9.03 3.48 -1.91
C GLY A 59 -7.61 3.74 -2.44
N VAL A 60 -7.46 4.68 -3.38
CA VAL A 60 -6.17 5.07 -3.98
C VAL A 60 -5.63 6.26 -3.20
N ARG A 61 -4.65 6.02 -2.32
CA ARG A 61 -3.90 7.12 -1.67
C ARG A 61 -2.83 7.64 -2.62
N TYR A 62 -2.72 8.96 -2.73
CA TYR A 62 -1.60 9.66 -3.38
C TYR A 62 -0.48 10.05 -2.41
N ASP A 63 -0.68 9.80 -1.11
CA ASP A 63 0.32 10.10 -0.09
C ASP A 63 1.51 9.13 -0.22
N PRO A 64 2.75 9.60 -0.04
CA PRO A 64 3.92 8.72 -0.06
C PRO A 64 3.80 7.64 1.02
N ALA A 65 4.01 6.38 0.63
CA ALA A 65 3.94 5.26 1.55
C ALA A 65 5.12 5.27 2.53
N PRO A 66 4.92 4.90 3.80
CA PRO A 66 6.01 4.77 4.75
C PRO A 66 6.90 3.57 4.43
N ALA A 67 8.22 3.76 4.43
CA ALA A 67 9.18 2.70 4.11
C ALA A 67 9.24 1.55 5.14
N TYR A 68 8.76 1.76 6.37
CA TYR A 68 8.84 0.75 7.44
C TYR A 68 7.77 -0.34 7.33
N LEU A 69 6.76 -0.18 6.48
CA LEU A 69 5.61 -1.08 6.42
C LEU A 69 5.67 -1.95 5.16
N PHE A 70 6.48 -2.99 5.22
CA PHE A 70 6.65 -3.92 4.10
C PHE A 70 6.60 -5.37 4.56
N ILE A 71 6.24 -6.25 3.64
CA ILE A 71 6.19 -7.70 3.85
C ILE A 71 7.04 -8.35 2.76
N VAL A 72 7.84 -9.34 3.16
CA VAL A 72 8.65 -10.15 2.26
C VAL A 72 8.15 -11.58 2.28
N GLU A 73 7.89 -12.12 1.11
CA GLU A 73 7.47 -13.50 0.88
C GLU A 73 8.53 -14.21 0.04
N MET A 74 8.90 -15.43 0.42
CA MET A 74 9.86 -16.25 -0.33
C MET A 74 9.19 -17.56 -0.73
N GLY A 75 9.15 -17.85 -2.04
CA GLY A 75 8.51 -19.06 -2.55
C GLY A 75 7.01 -19.17 -2.22
N GLY A 76 6.33 -18.02 -2.06
CA GLY A 76 4.90 -17.95 -1.72
C GLY A 76 4.58 -18.14 -0.24
N LEU A 77 5.60 -18.22 0.63
CA LEU A 77 5.43 -18.26 2.08
C LEU A 77 5.94 -16.95 2.70
N PRO A 78 5.21 -16.34 3.65
CA PRO A 78 5.71 -15.19 4.39
C PRO A 78 6.83 -15.64 5.32
N VAL A 79 8.07 -15.22 5.06
CA VAL A 79 9.24 -15.65 5.85
C VAL A 79 9.63 -14.56 6.83
N GLY A 80 8.75 -14.35 7.82
CA GLY A 80 9.00 -13.43 8.94
C GLY A 80 9.05 -11.95 8.56
N GLU A 81 9.17 -11.11 9.60
CA GLU A 81 9.33 -9.66 9.45
C GLU A 81 10.82 -9.34 9.28
N PHE A 82 11.15 -8.73 8.14
CA PHE A 82 12.49 -8.22 7.87
C PHE A 82 12.59 -6.79 8.41
N THR A 83 13.75 -6.44 8.95
CA THR A 83 14.04 -5.09 9.45
C THR A 83 14.52 -4.17 8.34
N GLU A 84 15.22 -4.73 7.34
CA GLU A 84 15.72 -4.00 6.19
C GLU A 84 15.58 -4.81 4.92
N CYS A 85 15.23 -4.12 3.84
CA CYS A 85 15.20 -4.65 2.48
C CYS A 85 15.74 -3.57 1.54
N SER A 86 16.86 -3.87 0.89
CA SER A 86 17.58 -2.93 0.02
C SER A 86 18.16 -3.66 -1.20
N GLY A 87 18.69 -2.93 -2.19
CA GLY A 87 19.24 -3.54 -3.41
C GLY A 87 18.26 -3.65 -4.58
N PHE A 88 17.19 -2.84 -4.59
CA PHE A 88 16.34 -2.65 -5.77
C PHE A 88 16.92 -1.60 -6.72
N GLU A 89 18.14 -1.83 -7.22
CA GLU A 89 18.79 -0.92 -8.16
C GLU A 89 18.90 -1.54 -9.55
N LEU A 90 18.43 -0.81 -10.56
CA LEU A 90 18.62 -1.13 -11.96
C LEU A 90 19.38 0.00 -12.61
N SER A 91 20.55 -0.31 -13.16
CA SER A 91 21.35 0.65 -13.92
C SER A 91 21.43 0.23 -15.38
N ARG A 92 21.34 1.20 -16.29
CA ARG A 92 21.47 0.97 -17.73
C ARG A 92 22.77 1.60 -18.21
N GLU A 93 23.58 0.80 -18.89
CA GLU A 93 24.78 1.30 -19.53
C GLU A 93 24.41 2.29 -20.64
N VAL A 94 25.19 3.37 -20.77
CA VAL A 94 24.99 4.38 -21.82
C VAL A 94 26.21 4.40 -22.71
N ILE A 95 26.01 4.02 -23.97
CA ILE A 95 27.06 3.99 -24.98
C ILE A 95 27.08 5.34 -25.69
N GLU A 96 28.22 6.04 -25.61
CA GLU A 96 28.39 7.33 -26.27
C GLU A 96 28.95 7.16 -27.68
N HIS A 97 28.25 7.69 -28.68
CA HIS A 97 28.66 7.67 -30.08
C HIS A 97 28.84 9.09 -30.62
N ARG A 98 30.05 9.40 -31.11
CA ARG A 98 30.38 10.69 -31.71
C ARG A 98 30.39 10.56 -33.22
N GLU A 99 29.47 11.25 -33.89
CA GLU A 99 29.46 11.32 -35.35
C GLU A 99 30.37 12.45 -35.85
N GLY A 100 30.98 12.25 -37.02
CA GLY A 100 31.76 13.29 -37.69
C GLY A 100 30.85 14.37 -38.26
N GLY A 101 31.31 15.62 -38.27
CA GLY A 101 30.57 16.75 -38.85
C GLY A 101 29.52 17.39 -37.95
N ARG A 102 29.26 16.83 -36.76
CA ARG A 102 28.36 17.42 -35.77
C ARG A 102 29.02 17.53 -34.40
N ASN A 103 29.39 18.76 -34.04
CA ASN A 103 30.13 19.05 -32.80
C ASN A 103 29.24 19.53 -31.65
N ASN A 104 27.92 19.59 -31.86
CA ASN A 104 27.00 20.22 -30.91
C ASN A 104 26.53 19.25 -29.80
N TYR A 105 26.56 17.93 -30.05
CA TYR A 105 26.20 16.93 -29.05
C TYR A 105 26.80 15.56 -29.37
N VAL A 106 26.73 14.64 -28.40
CA VAL A 106 27.12 13.22 -28.52
C VAL A 106 25.87 12.36 -28.45
N HIS A 107 25.75 11.37 -29.34
CA HIS A 107 24.64 10.41 -29.30
C HIS A 107 24.80 9.50 -28.08
N LYS A 108 23.71 9.28 -27.36
CA LYS A 108 23.66 8.36 -26.21
C LYS A 108 22.74 7.20 -26.56
N LEU A 109 23.32 6.00 -26.68
CA LEU A 109 22.60 4.79 -27.04
C LEU A 109 22.37 3.92 -25.78
N PRO A 110 21.18 3.33 -25.62
CA PRO A 110 20.90 2.46 -24.48
C PRO A 110 21.65 1.13 -24.61
N GLY A 111 22.45 0.79 -23.60
CA GLY A 111 23.14 -0.48 -23.46
C GLY A 111 22.39 -1.49 -22.57
N PRO A 112 23.08 -2.55 -22.13
CA PRO A 112 22.52 -3.57 -21.24
C PRO A 112 22.11 -2.99 -19.87
N VAL A 113 21.19 -3.69 -19.19
CA VAL A 113 20.75 -3.38 -17.83
C VAL A 113 21.48 -4.29 -16.86
N THR A 114 22.01 -3.71 -15.79
CA THR A 114 22.60 -4.41 -14.66
C THR A 114 21.70 -4.30 -13.44
N HIS A 115 21.55 -5.41 -12.73
CA HIS A 115 20.78 -5.52 -11.50
C HIS A 115 21.74 -5.61 -10.32
N SER A 116 21.50 -4.83 -9.26
CA SER A 116 22.24 -5.01 -8.01
C SER A 116 21.69 -6.18 -7.20
N ASN A 117 22.48 -6.69 -6.25
CA ASN A 117 22.04 -7.77 -5.37
C ASN A 117 21.03 -7.26 -4.34
N LEU A 118 20.01 -8.07 -4.05
CA LEU A 118 19.03 -7.79 -3.02
C LEU A 118 19.62 -8.14 -1.65
N ILE A 119 19.56 -7.22 -0.71
CA ILE A 119 20.04 -7.40 0.67
C ILE A 119 18.83 -7.40 1.59
N LEU A 120 18.68 -8.46 2.36
CA LEU A 120 17.63 -8.62 3.34
C LEU A 120 18.24 -8.81 4.72
N ALA A 121 17.86 -7.96 5.67
CA ALA A 121 18.27 -8.08 7.06
C ALA A 121 17.06 -8.36 7.95
N ARG A 122 17.21 -9.28 8.90
CA ARG A 122 16.18 -9.59 9.89
C ARG A 122 16.78 -9.91 11.25
N GLY A 123 15.96 -9.75 12.29
CA GLY A 123 16.30 -10.27 13.61
C GLY A 123 16.44 -11.79 13.59
N VAL A 124 17.43 -12.31 14.32
CA VAL A 124 17.60 -13.75 14.50
C VAL A 124 16.44 -14.29 15.33
N THR A 125 15.72 -15.25 14.76
CA THR A 125 14.58 -15.93 15.39
C THR A 125 14.83 -17.43 15.48
N VAL A 126 13.87 -18.18 16.01
CA VAL A 126 13.90 -19.65 16.04
C VAL A 126 13.89 -20.25 14.62
N SER A 127 13.49 -19.47 13.60
CA SER A 127 13.41 -19.92 12.22
C SER A 127 14.79 -19.94 11.54
N SER A 128 15.27 -21.14 11.17
CA SER A 128 16.52 -21.36 10.44
C SER A 128 16.39 -21.27 8.91
N VAL A 129 15.23 -20.84 8.39
CA VAL A 129 14.89 -20.92 6.96
C VAL A 129 15.93 -20.26 6.04
N LEU A 130 16.45 -19.08 6.39
CA LEU A 130 17.46 -18.39 5.59
C LEU A 130 18.78 -19.17 5.53
N TYR A 131 19.24 -19.65 6.69
CA TYR A 131 20.48 -20.42 6.79
C TYR A 131 20.36 -21.78 6.09
N ASP A 132 19.23 -22.46 6.22
CA ASP A 132 18.97 -23.73 5.55
C ASP A 132 18.85 -23.56 4.03
N TRP A 133 18.28 -22.45 3.57
CA TRP A 133 18.27 -22.09 2.15
C TRP A 133 19.67 -21.81 1.62
N PHE A 134 20.49 -21.05 2.35
CA PHE A 134 21.90 -20.81 1.98
C PHE A 134 22.70 -22.11 1.93
N LYS A 135 22.52 -23.02 2.89
CA LYS A 135 23.21 -24.31 2.90
C LYS A 135 22.74 -25.29 1.83
N ALA A 136 21.53 -25.11 1.29
CA ALA A 136 20.97 -26.00 0.29
C ALA A 136 21.82 -25.94 -0.98
N GLY A 137 22.53 -27.04 -1.26
CA GLY A 137 23.40 -27.14 -2.43
C GLY A 137 24.89 -27.02 -2.16
N ILE A 138 25.34 -26.83 -0.90
CA ILE A 138 26.77 -26.69 -0.58
C ILE A 138 27.62 -27.86 -1.11
N TYR A 139 27.11 -29.09 -1.02
CA TYR A 139 27.86 -30.28 -1.46
C TYR A 139 27.47 -30.76 -2.87
N THR A 140 26.30 -30.37 -3.37
CA THR A 140 25.77 -30.84 -4.66
C THR A 140 25.93 -29.81 -5.78
N ASN A 141 26.38 -28.59 -5.46
CA ASN A 141 26.36 -27.41 -6.34
C ASN A 141 24.98 -27.06 -6.92
N TYR A 142 23.91 -27.67 -6.39
CA TYR A 142 22.55 -27.36 -6.80
C TYR A 142 21.97 -26.29 -5.89
N VAL A 143 22.13 -25.03 -6.30
CA VAL A 143 21.58 -23.88 -5.57
C VAL A 143 20.10 -23.73 -5.90
N ARG A 144 19.25 -23.81 -4.88
CA ARG A 144 17.81 -23.64 -5.04
C ARG A 144 17.47 -22.17 -5.29
N LYS A 145 16.86 -21.89 -6.44
CA LYS A 145 16.30 -20.58 -6.77
C LYS A 145 14.88 -20.44 -6.23
N LEU A 146 14.51 -19.25 -5.76
CA LEU A 146 13.19 -18.90 -5.26
C LEU A 146 12.75 -17.55 -5.80
N ASN A 147 11.44 -17.39 -6.01
CA ASN A 147 10.86 -16.08 -6.28
C ASN A 147 10.58 -15.35 -4.97
N ILE A 148 10.87 -14.05 -4.94
CA ILE A 148 10.71 -13.21 -3.76
C ILE A 148 9.74 -12.09 -4.09
N SER A 149 8.73 -11.94 -3.24
CA SER A 149 7.73 -10.89 -3.34
C SER A 149 7.97 -9.90 -2.21
N VAL A 150 8.15 -8.63 -2.54
CA VAL A 150 8.25 -7.54 -1.57
C VAL A 150 7.06 -6.61 -1.79
N THR A 151 6.20 -6.54 -0.78
CA THR A 151 4.99 -5.71 -0.83
C THR A 151 5.13 -4.56 0.14
N LEU A 152 5.12 -3.33 -0.38
CA LEU A 152 5.03 -2.12 0.44
C LEU A 152 3.57 -1.78 0.66
N GLY A 153 3.21 -1.51 1.91
CA GLY A 153 1.88 -1.07 2.27
C GLY A 153 1.84 0.34 2.83
N ALA A 154 0.63 0.85 2.97
CA ALA A 154 0.33 2.04 3.75
C ALA A 154 -0.65 1.70 4.88
N PRO A 155 -0.52 2.35 6.05
CA PRO A 155 -1.51 2.19 7.10
C PRO A 155 -2.86 2.72 6.61
N MET A 156 -3.89 1.88 6.65
CA MET A 156 -5.25 2.34 6.42
C MET A 156 -5.69 3.19 7.62
N GLN A 157 -5.59 4.51 7.50
CA GLN A 157 -6.27 5.41 8.44
C GLN A 157 -7.75 5.51 8.06
N GLY A 158 -8.54 4.57 8.56
CA GLY A 158 -10.00 4.57 8.54
C GLY A 158 -10.53 4.34 9.95
N LEU A 159 -11.70 4.89 10.29
CA LEU A 159 -12.25 4.90 11.66
C LEU A 159 -12.59 3.49 12.20
N TYR A 160 -12.55 2.43 11.37
CA TYR A 160 -13.07 1.10 11.72
C TYR A 160 -12.34 -0.13 11.13
N THR A 161 -11.20 0.02 10.46
CA THR A 161 -10.52 -1.13 9.84
C THR A 161 -9.01 -0.95 9.85
N ASP A 162 -8.33 -1.72 10.69
CA ASP A 162 -6.88 -1.92 10.64
C ASP A 162 -6.56 -2.88 9.49
N GLY A 163 -5.81 -2.41 8.49
CA GLY A 163 -5.45 -3.22 7.33
C GLY A 163 -4.29 -2.60 6.54
N LEU A 164 -3.49 -3.47 5.93
CA LEU A 164 -2.40 -3.07 5.04
C LEU A 164 -2.95 -2.89 3.63
N VAL A 165 -3.03 -1.65 3.17
CA VAL A 165 -3.33 -1.36 1.77
C VAL A 165 -2.03 -1.49 0.99
N LYS A 166 -1.95 -2.47 0.09
CA LYS A 166 -0.81 -2.63 -0.80
C LYS A 166 -0.66 -1.35 -1.64
N VAL A 167 0.56 -0.83 -1.77
CA VAL A 167 0.86 0.39 -2.56
C VAL A 167 1.72 0.04 -3.75
N ARG A 168 2.82 -0.67 -3.49
CA ARG A 168 3.75 -1.18 -4.50
C ARG A 168 4.10 -2.63 -4.20
N HIS A 169 4.40 -3.37 -5.25
CA HIS A 169 4.79 -4.76 -5.15
C HIS A 169 5.92 -5.03 -6.13
N TRP A 170 7.05 -5.49 -5.62
CA TRP A 170 8.18 -5.95 -6.41
C TRP A 170 8.21 -7.48 -6.39
N ASN A 171 8.25 -8.06 -7.59
CA ASN A 171 8.48 -9.48 -7.77
C ASN A 171 9.89 -9.67 -8.31
N VAL A 172 10.72 -10.36 -7.53
CA VAL A 172 12.10 -10.71 -7.86
C VAL A 172 12.11 -12.17 -8.28
N GLU A 173 12.56 -12.45 -9.49
CA GLU A 173 12.50 -13.78 -10.09
C GLU A 173 13.86 -14.47 -10.02
N ASP A 174 13.82 -15.78 -9.78
CA ASP A 174 15.01 -16.64 -9.79
C ASP A 174 16.13 -16.20 -8.84
N ALA A 175 15.76 -15.68 -7.68
CA ALA A 175 16.71 -15.26 -6.65
C ALA A 175 17.39 -16.46 -5.99
N PHE A 176 18.68 -16.33 -5.70
CA PHE A 176 19.45 -17.31 -4.95
C PHE A 176 20.47 -16.62 -4.04
N PRO A 177 20.84 -17.24 -2.91
CA PRO A 177 21.67 -16.57 -1.93
C PRO A 177 23.14 -16.66 -2.31
N VAL A 178 23.85 -15.53 -2.21
CA VAL A 178 25.29 -15.41 -2.53
C VAL A 178 26.15 -15.17 -1.29
N ARG A 179 25.58 -14.56 -0.25
CA ARG A 179 26.26 -14.35 1.03
C ARG A 179 25.26 -14.42 2.18
N TRP A 180 25.67 -15.00 3.29
CA TRP A 180 24.97 -14.94 4.57
C TRP A 180 25.94 -14.40 5.63
N LYS A 181 25.49 -13.42 6.40
CA LYS A 181 26.22 -12.84 7.54
C LYS A 181 25.39 -13.09 8.80
N GLY A 182 25.96 -13.83 9.75
CA GLY A 182 25.36 -14.04 11.06
C GLY A 182 25.45 -12.81 11.96
N PRO A 183 24.78 -12.85 13.13
CA PRO A 183 24.76 -11.74 14.07
C PRO A 183 26.12 -11.53 14.74
N GLU A 184 26.43 -10.26 15.00
CA GLU A 184 27.52 -9.88 15.89
C GLU A 184 27.02 -9.97 17.35
N MET A 185 27.72 -10.73 18.18
CA MET A 185 27.31 -11.00 19.56
C MET A 185 28.35 -10.42 20.52
N SER A 186 27.91 -9.51 21.40
CA SER A 186 28.72 -8.98 22.49
C SER A 186 27.94 -9.02 23.79
N THR A 187 28.59 -9.47 24.88
CA THR A 187 27.99 -9.46 26.22
C THR A 187 27.70 -8.04 26.73
N SER A 188 28.35 -7.02 26.15
CA SER A 188 28.15 -5.61 26.53
C SER A 188 27.05 -4.89 25.75
N SER A 189 26.50 -5.49 24.68
CA SER A 189 25.48 -4.85 23.83
C SER A 189 24.06 -5.29 24.19
N THR A 190 23.11 -4.36 24.16
CA THR A 190 21.66 -4.63 24.35
C THR A 190 20.90 -4.68 23.01
N GLU A 191 21.62 -4.67 21.89
CA GLU A 191 21.03 -4.66 20.54
C GLU A 191 20.45 -6.02 20.17
N THR A 192 19.48 -6.01 19.24
CA THR A 192 18.91 -7.25 18.71
C THR A 192 19.92 -7.90 17.76
N ALA A 193 20.11 -9.20 17.89
CA ALA A 193 20.93 -9.96 16.95
C ALA A 193 20.31 -9.92 15.54
N ILE A 194 21.02 -9.35 14.57
CA ILE A 194 20.58 -9.24 13.17
C ILE A 194 21.38 -10.20 12.31
N GLU A 195 20.70 -10.98 11.47
CA GLU A 195 21.32 -11.70 10.37
C GLU A 195 20.98 -11.02 9.03
N GLU A 196 21.88 -11.15 8.07
CA GLU A 196 21.77 -10.55 6.75
C GLU A 196 22.01 -11.62 5.67
N ILE A 197 21.19 -11.60 4.64
CA ILE A 197 21.35 -12.44 3.46
C ILE A 197 21.37 -11.57 2.20
N GLU A 198 22.35 -11.82 1.33
CA GLU A 198 22.50 -11.17 0.04
C GLU A 198 22.13 -12.15 -1.06
N LEU A 199 21.33 -11.70 -2.01
CA LEU A 199 20.70 -12.51 -3.03
C LEU A 199 21.02 -11.92 -4.41
N ALA A 200 21.51 -12.78 -5.30
CA ALA A 200 21.55 -12.46 -6.73
C ALA A 200 20.24 -12.91 -7.37
N TYR A 201 19.72 -12.12 -8.31
CA TYR A 201 18.48 -12.40 -9.02
C TYR A 201 18.61 -12.05 -10.49
N GLN A 202 17.68 -12.57 -11.30
CA GLN A 202 17.74 -12.36 -12.75
C GLN A 202 16.98 -11.11 -13.17
N THR A 203 15.76 -10.95 -12.68
CA THR A 203 14.87 -9.85 -13.04
C THR A 203 14.11 -9.38 -11.81
N VAL A 204 13.71 -8.10 -11.85
CA VAL A 204 12.75 -7.54 -10.90
C VAL A 204 11.66 -6.84 -11.69
N THR A 205 10.42 -7.16 -11.37
CA THR A 205 9.24 -6.54 -11.96
C THR A 205 8.48 -5.81 -10.87
N GLU A 206 8.21 -4.53 -11.09
CA GLU A 206 7.34 -3.74 -10.23
C GLU A 206 5.91 -3.78 -10.77
N SER A 207 4.96 -4.15 -9.92
CA SER A 207 3.54 -4.04 -10.23
C SER A 207 2.88 -2.95 -9.37
N TYR A 208 2.05 -2.17 -10.05
CA TYR A 208 1.36 -1.01 -9.52
C TYR A 208 -0.14 -1.31 -9.48
N ILE A 209 -0.82 -0.84 -8.43
CA ILE A 209 -2.30 -0.86 -8.37
C ILE A 209 -2.91 0.23 -9.29
N GLU A 210 -2.10 1.18 -9.75
CA GLU A 210 -2.52 2.41 -10.44
C GLU A 210 -2.54 2.34 -11.99
N LYS A 211 -2.87 1.21 -12.62
CA LYS A 211 -3.10 1.19 -14.09
C LYS A 211 -4.16 2.21 -14.57
N SER A 212 -4.83 2.92 -13.65
CA SER A 212 -5.81 3.98 -13.88
C SER A 212 -5.45 5.35 -13.24
N SER A 213 -4.21 5.61 -12.81
CA SER A 213 -3.85 6.92 -12.25
C SER A 213 -3.84 8.02 -13.33
N PRO A 214 -4.59 9.13 -13.16
CA PRO A 214 -4.54 10.27 -14.08
C PRO A 214 -3.18 11.00 -14.13
N PHE A 215 -2.22 10.65 -13.26
CA PHE A 215 -0.88 11.26 -13.23
C PHE A 215 0.22 10.38 -13.84
N ASN A 216 -0.13 9.26 -14.48
CA ASN A 216 0.83 8.50 -15.26
C ASN A 216 0.79 8.98 -16.73
N PRO A 217 1.73 9.85 -17.17
CA PRO A 217 1.74 10.34 -18.55
C PRO A 217 1.99 9.21 -19.56
N PHE A 218 2.64 8.12 -19.16
CA PHE A 218 2.91 6.97 -20.02
C PHE A 218 1.69 6.05 -20.18
N ALA A 219 0.81 5.94 -19.16
CA ALA A 219 -0.43 5.19 -19.29
C ALA A 219 -1.40 5.81 -20.31
N MET A 220 -1.35 7.13 -20.47
CA MET A 220 -2.15 7.85 -21.46
C MET A 220 -1.63 7.65 -22.90
N LEU A 221 -0.32 7.43 -23.08
CA LEU A 221 0.28 7.21 -24.40
C LEU A 221 -0.08 5.82 -24.97
N VAL A 222 -0.06 4.79 -24.14
CA VAL A 222 -0.35 3.40 -24.57
C VAL A 222 -1.83 3.18 -24.88
N ALA A 223 -2.73 3.97 -24.28
CA ALA A 223 -4.17 3.89 -24.53
C ALA A 223 -4.60 4.52 -25.88
N GLY A 224 -3.70 5.19 -26.60
CA GLY A 224 -3.98 5.82 -27.90
C GLY A 224 -3.66 4.94 -29.12
N ASP A 225 -3.05 3.77 -28.94
CA ASP A 225 -2.60 2.86 -30.01
C ASP A 225 -3.45 1.57 -30.10
N LEU A 226 -4.76 1.65 -29.86
CA LEU A 226 -5.74 0.57 -30.13
C LEU A 226 -6.92 1.05 -30.95
#